data_AF-A0A859R5W6-F1
#
_entry.id   AF-A0A859R5W6-F1
#
_cell.length_a   1.000
_cell.length_b   1.000
_cell.length_c   1.000
_cell.angle_alpha   90.00
_cell.angle_beta   90.00
_cell.angle_gamma   90.00
#
_symmetry.space_group_name_H-M   'P 1'
#
loop_
_entity.id
_entity.type
_entity.pdbx_description
1 polymer ?
#
loop_
_entity_poly.entity_id
_entity_poly.type
_entity_poly.pdbx_seq_one_letter_code
_entity_poly.pdbx_strand_id
1 'polypeptide(L)'
;MFLALQVLTITVVAIAMALALAHALELPGKLRLAKEQYFAIQPIYYPGFTIGGAAEPLSLLFSAILLFLMPPATLAFWLIASAFIGLLAMQATYWILTHPVNNFWLKDVELKGVSAGFFSLAASRGPGDSGDPDWTYLRDRWEFSHVARAALGLISLILLVMAVAL
;
A
#
# COMPACT_ATOMS: atom_id res chain seq x y z
N MET A 1 -8.48 -11.45 26.09
CA MET A 1 -9.59 -12.22 25.46
C MET A 1 -9.77 -11.94 23.95
N PHE A 2 -8.75 -11.45 23.22
CA PHE A 2 -8.89 -11.15 21.78
C PHE A 2 -7.78 -11.77 20.91
N LEU A 3 -7.20 -12.90 21.35
CA LEU A 3 -6.02 -13.49 20.69
C LEU A 3 -6.23 -13.72 19.18
N ALA A 4 -7.38 -14.28 18.79
CA ALA A 4 -7.68 -14.52 17.37
C ALA A 4 -7.71 -13.21 16.55
N LEU A 5 -8.29 -12.14 17.09
CA LEU A 5 -8.34 -10.84 16.44
C LEU A 5 -6.95 -10.18 16.37
N GLN A 6 -6.15 -10.29 17.43
CA GLN A 6 -4.77 -9.79 17.46
C GLN A 6 -3.91 -10.48 16.38
N VAL A 7 -3.94 -11.81 16.35
CA VAL A 7 -3.21 -12.61 15.35
C VAL A 7 -3.68 -12.29 13.94
N LEU A 8 -5.00 -12.21 13.72
CA LEU A 8 -5.55 -11.86 12.41
C LEU A 8 -5.12 -10.45 11.97
N THR A 9 -5.18 -9.47 12.86
CA THR A 9 -4.77 -8.09 12.55
C THR A 9 -3.29 -8.03 12.19
N ILE A 10 -2.43 -8.64 13.00
CA ILE A 10 -0.97 -8.71 12.72
C ILE A 10 -0.72 -9.38 11.37
N THR A 11 -1.39 -10.50 11.09
CA THR A 11 -1.22 -11.24 9.82
C THR A 11 -1.59 -10.37 8.62
N VAL A 12 -2.74 -9.68 8.69
CA VAL A 12 -3.22 -8.84 7.58
C VAL A 12 -2.32 -7.60 7.39
N VAL A 13 -1.87 -6.97 8.48
CA VAL A 13 -0.89 -5.87 8.44
C VAL A 13 0.43 -6.33 7.85
N ALA A 14 0.90 -7.53 8.21
CA ALA A 14 2.13 -8.10 7.69
C ALA A 14 2.04 -8.36 6.18
N ILE A 15 0.89 -8.84 5.67
CA ILE A 15 0.66 -9.02 4.23
C ILE A 15 0.71 -7.66 3.51
N ALA A 16 -0.03 -6.65 4.01
CA ALA A 16 -0.02 -5.31 3.43
C ALA A 16 1.39 -4.72 3.37
N MET A 17 2.13 -4.78 4.48
CA MET A 17 3.52 -4.33 4.58
C MET A 17 4.42 -5.10 3.60
N ALA A 18 4.30 -6.43 3.54
CA ALA A 18 5.15 -7.27 2.68
C ALA A 18 4.99 -6.93 1.19
N LEU A 19 3.78 -6.63 0.73
CA LEU A 19 3.54 -6.21 -0.66
C LEU A 19 4.20 -4.86 -0.99
N ALA A 20 4.17 -3.92 -0.05
CA ALA A 20 4.86 -2.64 -0.21
C ALA A 20 6.39 -2.81 -0.12
N LEU A 21 6.88 -3.65 0.79
CA LEU A 21 8.30 -3.95 0.95
C LEU A 21 8.87 -4.66 -0.28
N ALA A 22 8.15 -5.62 -0.86
CA ALA A 22 8.55 -6.29 -2.09
C ALA A 22 8.83 -5.27 -3.21
N HIS A 23 7.92 -4.33 -3.43
CA HIS A 23 8.13 -3.22 -4.37
C HIS A 23 9.35 -2.37 -4.02
N ALA A 24 9.48 -1.96 -2.76
CA ALA A 24 10.58 -1.12 -2.31
C ALA A 24 11.95 -1.78 -2.54
N LEU A 25 12.05 -3.10 -2.36
CA LEU A 25 13.29 -3.86 -2.53
C LEU A 25 13.69 -4.05 -4.00
N GLU A 26 12.76 -3.91 -4.94
CA GLU A 26 13.05 -3.97 -6.37
C GLU A 26 13.66 -2.66 -6.91
N LEU A 27 13.53 -1.56 -6.17
CA LEU A 27 13.95 -0.23 -6.59
C LEU A 27 15.39 -0.17 -7.12
N PRO A 28 16.43 -0.71 -6.42
CA PRO A 28 17.80 -0.65 -6.94
C PRO A 28 17.95 -1.34 -8.30
N GLY A 29 17.19 -2.41 -8.54
CA GLY A 29 17.12 -3.11 -9.82
C GLY A 29 16.48 -2.25 -10.90
N LYS A 30 15.32 -1.67 -10.58
CA LYS A 30 14.52 -0.88 -11.51
C LYS A 30 15.17 0.43 -11.93
N LEU A 31 15.95 1.08 -11.06
CA LEU A 31 16.70 2.29 -11.41
C LEU A 31 17.74 2.08 -12.52
N ARG A 32 18.15 0.81 -12.76
CA ARG A 32 19.13 0.45 -13.80
C ARG A 32 18.49 0.07 -15.14
N LEU A 33 17.16 -0.01 -15.20
CA LEU A 33 16.45 -0.41 -16.40
C LEU A 33 16.29 0.76 -17.37
N ALA A 34 16.39 0.45 -18.67
CA ALA A 34 15.91 1.35 -19.72
C ALA A 34 14.39 1.50 -19.64
N LYS A 35 13.84 2.57 -20.23
CA LYS A 35 12.40 2.87 -20.22
C LYS A 35 11.58 1.67 -20.68
N GLU A 36 11.94 1.07 -21.80
CA GLU A 36 11.19 -0.02 -22.42
C GLU A 36 11.14 -1.26 -21.50
N GLN A 37 12.26 -1.56 -20.85
CA GLN A 37 12.37 -2.68 -19.89
C GLN A 37 11.57 -2.42 -18.63
N TYR A 38 11.62 -1.19 -18.09
CA TYR A 38 10.83 -0.80 -16.93
C TYR A 38 9.33 -0.97 -17.21
N PHE A 39 8.86 -0.50 -18.36
CA PHE A 39 7.44 -0.61 -18.72
C PHE A 39 7.04 -2.08 -18.95
N ALA A 40 7.92 -2.89 -19.55
CA ALA A 40 7.65 -4.31 -19.81
C ALA A 40 7.46 -5.15 -18.54
N ILE A 41 8.05 -4.76 -17.40
CA ILE A 41 7.91 -5.50 -16.15
C ILE A 41 6.70 -5.07 -15.31
N GLN A 42 6.15 -3.87 -15.48
CA GLN A 42 5.03 -3.40 -14.64
C GLN A 42 3.78 -4.32 -14.64
N PRO A 43 3.42 -5.02 -15.74
CA PRO A 43 2.28 -5.93 -15.73
C PRO A 43 2.42 -7.11 -14.76
N ILE A 44 3.63 -7.50 -14.33
CA ILE A 44 3.84 -8.68 -13.46
C ILE A 44 3.15 -8.55 -12.10
N TYR A 45 2.87 -7.33 -11.65
CA TYR A 45 2.17 -7.10 -10.38
C TYR A 45 0.68 -7.42 -10.46
N TYR A 46 0.11 -7.55 -11.66
CA TYR A 46 -1.32 -7.76 -11.86
C TYR A 46 -1.65 -9.23 -12.19
N PRO A 47 -2.76 -9.78 -11.67
CA PRO A 47 -3.70 -9.17 -10.71
C PRO A 47 -3.29 -9.37 -9.24
N GLY A 48 -2.19 -10.10 -8.97
CA GLY A 48 -1.83 -10.57 -7.63
C GLY A 48 -1.74 -9.45 -6.58
N PHE A 49 -1.09 -8.34 -6.90
CA PHE A 49 -0.97 -7.20 -5.99
C PHE A 49 -2.27 -6.39 -5.87
N THR A 50 -3.17 -6.46 -6.85
CA THR A 50 -4.52 -5.88 -6.72
C THR A 50 -5.35 -6.68 -5.72
N ILE A 51 -5.30 -8.01 -5.81
CA ILE A 51 -6.03 -8.91 -4.89
C ILE A 51 -5.42 -8.82 -3.49
N GLY A 52 -4.09 -8.94 -3.39
CA GLY A 52 -3.37 -8.82 -2.13
C GLY A 52 -3.48 -7.42 -1.50
N GLY A 53 -3.63 -6.37 -2.32
CA GLY A 53 -3.87 -5.00 -1.88
C GLY A 53 -5.13 -4.82 -1.03
N ALA A 54 -6.09 -5.76 -1.07
CA ALA A 54 -7.22 -5.78 -0.15
C ALA A 54 -6.80 -5.89 1.33
N ALA A 55 -5.58 -6.37 1.61
CA ALA A 55 -5.02 -6.41 2.96
C ALA A 55 -4.87 -5.02 3.59
N GLU A 56 -4.65 -3.95 2.82
CA GLU A 56 -4.51 -2.59 3.36
C GLU A 56 -5.82 -2.06 4.01
N PRO A 57 -6.97 -2.02 3.31
CA PRO A 57 -8.22 -1.59 3.94
C PRO A 57 -8.68 -2.55 5.05
N LEU A 58 -8.39 -3.85 4.95
CA LEU A 58 -8.67 -4.81 6.03
C LEU A 58 -7.79 -4.56 7.26
N SER A 59 -6.53 -4.17 7.06
CA SER A 59 -5.61 -3.79 8.15
C SER A 59 -6.17 -2.62 8.95
N LEU A 60 -6.68 -1.59 8.26
CA LEU A 60 -7.34 -0.45 8.90
C LEU A 60 -8.60 -0.86 9.67
N LEU A 61 -9.45 -1.69 9.07
CA LEU A 61 -10.67 -2.17 9.71
C LEU A 61 -10.35 -2.93 11.01
N PHE A 62 -9.45 -3.91 10.95
CA PHE A 62 -9.15 -4.75 12.12
C PHE A 62 -8.37 -4.00 13.21
N SER A 63 -7.45 -3.11 12.84
CA SER A 63 -6.76 -2.26 13.81
C SER A 63 -7.70 -1.24 14.47
N ALA A 64 -8.70 -0.70 13.76
CA ALA A 64 -9.74 0.13 14.36
C ALA A 64 -10.60 -0.64 15.38
N ILE A 65 -10.98 -1.89 15.06
CA ILE A 65 -11.71 -2.76 16.00
C ILE A 65 -10.85 -3.05 17.23
N LEU A 66 -9.57 -3.40 17.07
CA LEU A 66 -8.66 -3.61 18.20
C LEU A 66 -8.51 -2.36 19.06
N LEU A 67 -8.38 -1.19 18.42
CA LEU A 67 -8.24 0.09 19.12
C LEU A 67 -9.49 0.40 19.95
N PHE A 68 -10.69 0.20 19.38
CA PHE A 68 -11.97 0.41 20.07
C PHE A 68 -12.13 -0.50 21.29
N LEU A 69 -11.60 -1.73 21.22
CA LEU A 69 -11.69 -2.70 22.31
C LEU A 69 -10.64 -2.46 23.42
N MET A 70 -9.63 -1.61 23.19
CA MET A 70 -8.57 -1.35 24.17
C MET A 70 -8.87 -0.16 25.09
N PRO A 71 -8.61 -0.27 26.41
CA PRO A 71 -8.79 0.85 27.33
C PRO A 71 -7.80 2.00 27.02
N PRO A 72 -8.25 3.26 26.86
CA PRO A 72 -7.41 4.41 26.50
C PRO A 72 -6.26 4.72 27.47
N ALA A 73 -6.36 4.25 28.72
CA ALA A 73 -5.34 4.48 29.75
C ALA A 73 -4.14 3.50 29.66
N THR A 74 -4.11 2.60 28.67
CA THR A 74 -3.06 1.58 28.54
C THR A 74 -2.00 1.95 27.50
N LEU A 75 -0.76 1.50 27.70
CA LEU A 75 0.29 1.63 26.68
C LEU A 75 -0.08 0.92 25.38
N ALA A 76 -0.71 -0.25 25.49
CA ALA A 76 -1.19 -1.02 24.33
C ALA A 76 -2.15 -0.20 23.45
N PHE A 77 -3.07 0.57 24.05
CA PHE A 77 -3.95 1.46 23.30
C PHE A 77 -3.17 2.48 22.46
N TRP A 78 -2.19 3.16 23.04
CA TRP A 78 -1.42 4.19 22.32
C TRP A 78 -0.52 3.60 21.22
N LEU A 79 0.02 2.39 21.44
CA LEU A 79 0.76 1.66 20.41
C LEU A 79 -0.14 1.27 19.24
N ILE A 80 -1.35 0.74 19.50
CA ILE A 80 -2.33 0.40 18.46
C ILE A 80 -2.81 1.67 17.74
N ALA A 81 -3.05 2.77 18.46
CA ALA A 81 -3.45 4.05 17.86
C ALA A 81 -2.37 4.58 16.91
N SER A 82 -1.11 4.49 17.32
CA SER A 82 0.04 4.91 16.50
C SER A 82 0.20 4.02 15.27
N ALA A 83 0.04 2.70 15.42
CA ALA A 83 0.01 1.76 14.30
C ALA A 83 -1.14 2.08 13.33
N PHE A 84 -2.34 2.36 13.83
CA PHE A 84 -3.49 2.74 13.02
C PHE A 84 -3.23 4.01 12.20
N ILE A 85 -2.62 5.05 12.82
CA ILE A 85 -2.23 6.28 12.12
C ILE A 85 -1.19 5.99 11.04
N GLY A 86 -0.20 5.13 11.30
CA GLY A 86 0.78 4.70 10.31
C GLY A 86 0.17 3.97 9.12
N LEU A 87 -0.80 3.08 9.38
CA LEU A 87 -1.57 2.40 8.33
C LEU A 87 -2.45 3.38 7.53
N LEU A 88 -3.05 4.38 8.17
CA LEU A 88 -3.80 5.43 7.48
C LEU A 88 -2.88 6.23 6.56
N ALA A 89 -1.69 6.59 7.03
CA ALA A 89 -0.69 7.29 6.23
C ALA A 89 -0.20 6.42 5.05
N MET A 90 -0.02 5.11 5.26
CA MET A 90 0.32 4.15 4.20
C MET A 90 -0.76 4.13 3.12
N GLN A 91 -2.04 4.03 3.51
CA GLN A 91 -3.18 4.06 2.59
C GLN A 91 -3.30 5.41 1.88
N ALA A 92 -3.11 6.52 2.59
CA ALA A 92 -3.14 7.86 2.00
C ALA A 92 -2.02 8.04 0.94
N THR A 93 -0.84 7.50 1.21
CA THR A 93 0.30 7.51 0.28
C THR A 93 -0.06 6.82 -1.04
N TYR A 94 -0.80 5.70 -0.99
CA TYR A 94 -1.30 5.06 -2.21
C TYR A 94 -2.18 5.99 -3.03
N TRP A 95 -3.23 6.56 -2.43
CA TRP A 95 -4.20 7.36 -3.15
C TRP A 95 -3.62 8.67 -3.70
N ILE A 96 -2.70 9.29 -2.95
CA ILE A 96 -2.14 10.60 -3.30
C ILE A 96 -0.93 10.45 -4.25
N LEU A 97 -0.07 9.46 -4.04
CA LEU A 97 1.21 9.35 -4.76
C LEU A 97 1.23 8.22 -5.78
N THR A 98 0.79 7.01 -5.42
CA THR A 98 0.90 5.81 -6.27
C THR A 98 -0.19 5.75 -7.34
N HIS A 99 -1.46 5.87 -6.94
CA HIS A 99 -2.62 5.68 -7.80
C HIS A 99 -2.64 6.61 -9.02
N PRO A 100 -2.31 7.91 -8.92
CA PRO A 100 -2.30 8.79 -10.09
C PRO A 100 -1.35 8.32 -11.20
N VAL A 101 -0.25 7.64 -10.82
CA VAL A 101 0.72 7.12 -11.78
C VAL A 101 0.28 5.74 -12.32
N ASN A 102 -0.47 4.93 -11.56
CA ASN A 102 -1.02 3.68 -12.08
C ASN A 102 -1.93 3.88 -13.30
N ASN A 103 -2.72 4.96 -13.30
CA ASN A 103 -3.55 5.33 -14.45
C ASN A 103 -2.71 5.64 -15.70
N PHE A 104 -1.42 6.01 -15.54
CA PHE A 104 -0.50 6.18 -16.64
C PHE A 104 0.11 4.85 -17.11
N TRP A 105 0.56 4.00 -16.18
CA TRP A 105 1.19 2.71 -16.51
C TRP A 105 0.25 1.72 -17.21
N LEU A 106 -1.06 1.82 -16.92
CA LEU A 106 -2.06 0.88 -17.39
C LEU A 106 -2.78 1.31 -18.69
N LYS A 107 -2.37 2.44 -19.30
CA LYS A 107 -3.03 2.97 -20.51
C LYS A 107 -3.06 1.98 -21.68
N ASP A 108 -2.01 1.17 -21.80
CA ASP A 108 -1.84 0.21 -22.91
C ASP A 108 -2.02 -1.26 -22.48
N VAL A 109 -2.48 -1.50 -21.25
CA VAL A 109 -2.68 -2.86 -20.72
C VAL A 109 -4.17 -3.18 -20.71
N GLU A 110 -4.59 -4.23 -21.44
CA GLU A 110 -5.95 -4.78 -21.34
C GLU A 110 -6.19 -5.37 -19.94
N LEU A 111 -6.65 -4.55 -19.00
CA LEU A 111 -7.10 -5.03 -17.71
C LEU A 111 -8.43 -5.77 -17.87
N LYS A 112 -8.50 -7.01 -17.35
CA LYS A 112 -9.72 -7.83 -17.33
C LYS A 112 -10.12 -8.13 -15.88
N GLY A 113 -11.43 -8.10 -15.61
CA GLY A 113 -11.98 -8.49 -14.31
C GLY A 113 -11.83 -7.44 -13.19
N VAL A 114 -11.43 -7.86 -11.99
CA VAL A 114 -11.44 -7.05 -10.75
C VAL A 114 -10.58 -5.79 -10.86
N SER A 115 -9.42 -5.87 -11.51
CA SER A 115 -8.52 -4.72 -11.73
C SER A 115 -9.18 -3.65 -12.62
N ALA A 116 -9.90 -4.05 -13.67
CA ALA A 116 -10.60 -3.12 -14.55
C ALA A 116 -11.67 -2.31 -13.81
N GLY A 117 -12.46 -2.96 -12.93
CA GLY A 117 -13.48 -2.28 -12.12
C GLY A 117 -12.88 -1.33 -11.08
N PHE A 118 -11.77 -1.71 -10.45
CA PHE A 118 -11.11 -0.89 -9.44
C PHE A 118 -10.56 0.42 -10.03
N PHE A 119 -9.82 0.34 -11.13
CA PHE A 119 -9.23 1.54 -11.76
C PHE A 119 -10.27 2.42 -12.48
N SER A 120 -11.37 1.85 -13.00
CA SER A 120 -12.42 2.65 -13.67
C SER A 120 -13.18 3.57 -12.71
N LEU A 121 -13.47 3.10 -11.49
CA LEU A 121 -14.09 3.91 -10.43
C LEU A 121 -13.21 5.11 -10.05
N ALA A 122 -11.89 4.91 -10.05
CA ALA A 122 -10.92 5.92 -9.63
C ALA A 122 -10.42 6.84 -10.77
N ALA A 123 -10.57 6.44 -12.04
CA ALA A 123 -10.20 7.24 -13.21
C ALA A 123 -11.12 8.46 -13.45
N SER A 124 -12.25 8.57 -12.75
CA SER A 124 -13.23 9.66 -12.88
C SER A 124 -12.75 11.06 -12.42
N ARG A 125 -11.49 11.21 -11.99
CA ARG A 125 -10.90 12.49 -11.55
C ARG A 125 -9.47 12.67 -12.05
N GLY A 126 -9.30 13.30 -13.20
CA GLY A 126 -7.99 13.79 -13.65
C GLY A 126 -8.16 14.83 -14.77
N PRO A 127 -7.59 16.05 -14.65
CA PRO A 127 -7.57 17.00 -15.75
C PRO A 127 -6.72 16.44 -16.89
N GLY A 128 -7.21 16.54 -18.12
CA GLY A 128 -6.43 16.25 -19.32
C GLY A 128 -5.32 17.28 -19.44
N ASP A 129 -4.06 16.84 -19.37
CA ASP A 129 -2.91 17.67 -19.70
C ASP A 129 -2.09 17.00 -20.82
N SER A 130 -1.64 17.85 -21.73
CA SER A 130 -1.30 17.61 -23.13
C SER A 130 0.20 17.48 -23.40
N GLY A 131 0.93 16.80 -22.52
CA GLY A 131 2.34 16.45 -22.72
C GLY A 131 2.64 15.09 -22.14
N ASP A 132 3.47 14.30 -22.82
CA ASP A 132 3.95 13.02 -22.29
C ASP A 132 4.85 13.34 -21.07
N PRO A 133 4.43 13.05 -19.83
CA PRO A 133 5.19 13.44 -18.64
C PRO A 133 6.54 12.73 -18.65
N ASP A 134 7.58 13.37 -18.10
CA ASP A 134 8.89 12.72 -17.96
C ASP A 134 8.72 11.37 -17.23
N TRP A 135 9.01 10.29 -17.94
CA TRP A 135 8.79 8.93 -17.44
C TRP A 135 9.64 8.65 -16.19
N THR A 136 10.79 9.31 -16.04
CA THR A 136 11.65 9.17 -14.86
C THR A 136 11.00 9.80 -13.64
N TYR A 137 10.36 10.96 -13.79
CA TYR A 137 9.57 11.58 -12.73
C TYR A 137 8.40 10.69 -12.29
N LEU A 138 7.68 10.10 -13.26
CA LEU A 138 6.59 9.17 -12.96
C LEU A 138 7.09 7.90 -12.26
N ARG A 139 8.20 7.32 -12.74
CA ARG A 139 8.87 6.17 -12.11
C ARG A 139 9.23 6.52 -10.67
N ASP A 140 9.99 7.58 -10.46
CA ASP A 140 10.51 7.94 -9.15
C ASP A 140 9.37 8.18 -8.16
N ARG A 141 8.34 8.93 -8.56
CA ARG A 141 7.14 9.10 -7.74
C ARG A 141 6.50 7.76 -7.37
N TRP A 142 6.33 6.86 -8.33
CA TRP A 142 5.71 5.56 -8.10
C TRP A 142 6.56 4.70 -7.17
N GLU A 143 7.85 4.57 -7.46
CA GLU A 143 8.78 3.75 -6.68
C GLU A 143 8.99 4.26 -5.26
N PHE A 144 9.31 5.55 -5.09
CA PHE A 144 9.51 6.13 -3.75
C PHE A 144 8.23 6.14 -2.92
N SER A 145 7.05 6.19 -3.55
CA SER A 145 5.79 6.01 -2.81
C SER A 145 5.65 4.61 -2.20
N HIS A 146 6.19 3.57 -2.85
CA HIS A 146 6.20 2.21 -2.30
C HIS A 146 7.23 2.07 -1.17
N VAL A 147 8.38 2.73 -1.28
CA VAL A 147 9.36 2.81 -0.18
C VAL A 147 8.76 3.46 1.06
N ALA A 148 8.07 4.59 0.90
CA ALA A 148 7.38 5.26 2.00
C ALA A 148 6.31 4.34 2.62
N ARG A 149 5.52 3.66 1.80
CA ARG A 149 4.50 2.69 2.27
C ARG A 149 5.12 1.51 3.01
N ALA A 150 6.24 0.98 2.55
CA ALA A 150 6.96 -0.10 3.22
C ALA A 150 7.43 0.33 4.61
N ALA A 151 8.01 1.53 4.74
CA ALA A 151 8.45 2.07 6.03
C ALA A 151 7.27 2.27 6.99
N LEU A 152 6.18 2.90 6.52
CA LEU A 152 4.96 3.11 7.31
C LEU A 152 4.34 1.79 7.77
N GLY A 153 4.23 0.82 6.87
CA GLY A 153 3.71 -0.52 7.17
C GLY A 153 4.59 -1.26 8.18
N LEU A 154 5.92 -1.20 8.04
CA LEU A 154 6.86 -1.86 8.95
C LEU A 154 6.80 -1.26 10.37
N ILE A 155 6.79 0.07 10.48
CA ILE A 155 6.63 0.76 11.77
C ILE A 155 5.30 0.36 12.41
N SER A 156 4.22 0.37 11.64
CA SER A 156 2.88 0.00 12.13
C SER A 156 2.83 -1.45 12.62
N LEU A 157 3.47 -2.38 11.89
CA LEU A 157 3.58 -3.78 12.28
C LEU A 157 4.35 -3.94 13.60
N ILE A 158 5.50 -3.28 13.74
CA ILE A 158 6.31 -3.32 14.97
C ILE A 158 5.51 -2.82 16.17
N LEU A 159 4.85 -1.67 16.03
CA LEU A 159 4.01 -1.09 17.08
C LEU A 159 2.87 -2.02 17.49
N LEU A 160 2.21 -2.66 16.51
CA LEU A 160 1.13 -3.60 16.77
C LEU A 160 1.61 -4.87 17.48
N VAL A 161 2.76 -5.43 17.07
CA VAL A 161 3.37 -6.60 17.72
C VAL A 161 3.78 -6.26 19.15
N MET A 162 4.38 -5.09 19.37
CA MET A 162 4.70 -4.61 20.72
C MET A 162 3.45 -4.49 21.58
N ALA A 163 2.35 -3.95 21.06
CA ALA A 163 1.10 -3.79 21.81
C ALA A 163 0.49 -5.13 22.24
N VAL A 164 0.62 -6.18 21.42
CA VAL A 164 0.10 -7.52 21.70
C VAL A 164 0.99 -8.29 22.69
N ALA A 165 2.27 -7.94 22.79
CA ALA A 165 3.22 -8.56 23.72
C ALA A 165 3.20 -7.98 25.15
N LEU A 166 2.42 -6.91 25.40
CA LEU A 166 2.20 -6.30 26.72
C LEU A 166 1.11 -7.05 27.51
#